data_AF-A0A951BPA6-F1
#
_entry.id   AF-A0A951BPA6-F1
#
_cell.length_a   1.000
_cell.length_b   1.000
_cell.length_c   1.000
_cell.angle_alpha   90.00
_cell.angle_beta   90.00
_cell.angle_gamma   90.00
#
_symmetry.space_group_name_H-M   'P 1'
#
loop_
_entity.id
_entity.type
_entity.pdbx_description
1 polymer ?
#
loop_
_entity_poly.entity_id
_entity_poly.type
_entity_poly.pdbx_seq_one_letter_code
_entity_poly.pdbx_strand_id
1 'polypeptide(L)'
;MTAREAMNRLQREGWAERPGKGSHMIFKKASAASSSRTTRATSPPARYAQYASRLAGSSRLGDRRGPIMATRHYIGIADQHVKGESWSITFPQFPGVTSVAECAGALMRQAKDALATAVEDMEADRETLPLSFEDDQDVPWKRTAFRNPHVLLVPVEVAGRAVRVNVSIDEGLLGRIDDVAKRINSSRSALLARGARLVIHEETGA
;
A
#
# COMPACT_ATOMS: atom_id res chain seq x y z
N MET A 1 11.36 -28.12 -20.75
CA MET A 1 12.13 -27.95 -19.50
C MET A 1 11.32 -28.61 -18.39
N THR A 2 11.89 -29.61 -17.73
CA THR A 2 11.16 -30.41 -16.73
C THR A 2 11.33 -29.82 -15.32
N ALA A 3 10.37 -30.06 -14.42
CA ALA A 3 10.39 -29.53 -13.06
C ALA A 3 11.68 -29.91 -12.29
N ARG A 4 12.26 -31.08 -12.61
CA ARG A 4 13.51 -31.57 -12.02
C ARG A 4 14.75 -30.79 -12.48
N GLU A 5 14.76 -30.30 -13.72
CA GLU A 5 15.85 -29.47 -14.26
C GLU A 5 15.82 -28.06 -13.69
N ALA A 6 14.63 -27.51 -13.45
CA ALA A 6 14.45 -26.22 -12.79
C ALA A 6 14.98 -26.26 -11.33
N MET A 7 14.74 -27.36 -10.61
CA MET A 7 15.15 -27.52 -9.21
C MET A 7 16.67 -27.63 -9.04
N ASN A 8 17.34 -28.38 -9.93
CA ASN A 8 18.81 -28.51 -9.95
C ASN A 8 19.53 -27.21 -10.35
N ARG A 9 18.81 -26.27 -10.98
CA ARG A 9 19.32 -24.94 -11.31
C ARG A 9 19.22 -24.00 -10.11
N LEU A 10 18.09 -24.01 -9.40
CA LEU A 10 17.85 -23.18 -8.22
C LEU A 10 18.81 -23.52 -7.06
N GLN A 11 19.12 -24.80 -6.81
CA GLN A 11 20.11 -25.17 -5.79
C GLN A 11 21.53 -24.70 -6.12
N ARG A 12 21.93 -24.70 -7.41
CA ARG A 12 23.24 -24.19 -7.85
C ARG A 12 23.36 -22.66 -7.74
N GLU A 13 22.24 -21.95 -7.81
CA GLU A 13 22.18 -20.49 -7.72
C GLU A 13 22.07 -19.98 -6.26
N GLY A 14 22.22 -20.88 -5.27
CA GLY A 14 22.28 -20.54 -3.84
C GLY A 14 20.92 -20.27 -3.20
N TRP A 15 19.83 -20.81 -3.76
CA TRP A 15 18.49 -20.67 -3.21
C TRP A 15 18.28 -21.68 -2.06
N ALA A 16 17.80 -21.19 -0.91
CA ALA A 16 17.50 -22.03 0.24
C ALA A 16 16.03 -22.47 0.23
N GLU A 17 15.80 -23.76 0.46
CA GLU A 17 14.48 -24.39 0.49
C GLU A 17 13.78 -24.17 1.83
N ARG A 18 12.46 -23.93 1.79
CA ARG A 18 11.60 -24.03 2.99
C ARG A 18 10.28 -24.72 2.68
N PRO A 19 9.75 -25.52 3.62
CA PRO A 19 8.45 -26.15 3.46
C PRO A 19 7.33 -25.11 3.56
N GLY A 20 6.48 -25.06 2.54
CA GLY A 20 5.22 -24.29 2.55
C GLY A 20 4.12 -25.04 3.29
N LYS A 21 3.04 -24.33 3.68
CA LYS A 21 1.91 -24.89 4.45
C LYS A 21 0.95 -25.79 3.63
N GLY A 22 1.37 -26.28 2.46
CA GLY A 22 0.60 -27.11 1.52
C GLY A 22 1.51 -27.81 0.49
N SER A 23 0.95 -28.50 -0.51
CA SER A 23 1.70 -29.32 -1.50
C SER A 23 2.56 -28.55 -2.52
N HIS A 24 2.93 -27.31 -2.22
CA HIS A 24 3.77 -26.48 -3.10
C HIS A 24 4.98 -25.91 -2.34
N MET A 25 6.12 -25.87 -3.04
CA MET A 25 7.42 -25.45 -2.50
C MET A 25 7.73 -23.99 -2.84
N ILE A 26 8.40 -23.29 -1.91
CA ILE A 26 8.77 -21.87 -2.02
C ILE A 26 10.30 -21.72 -1.92
N PHE A 27 10.88 -20.87 -2.76
CA PHE A 27 12.31 -20.55 -2.75
C PHE A 27 12.54 -19.04 -2.58
N LYS A 28 13.46 -18.63 -1.70
CA LYS A 28 13.83 -17.22 -1.42
C LYS A 28 15.35 -17.03 -1.51
N LYS A 29 15.80 -15.85 -1.97
CA LYS A 29 17.21 -15.41 -1.94
C LYS A 29 17.39 -14.25 -0.96
N ALA A 30 18.47 -14.26 -0.17
CA ALA A 30 18.78 -13.17 0.75
C ALA A 30 19.28 -11.94 -0.02
N SER A 31 18.64 -10.78 0.17
CA SER A 31 19.12 -9.50 -0.35
C SER A 31 20.04 -8.82 0.68
N ALA A 32 21.15 -8.27 0.18
CA ALA A 32 22.17 -7.59 0.97
C ALA A 32 21.68 -6.22 1.45
N ALA A 33 21.91 -5.93 2.73
CA ALA A 33 21.57 -4.68 3.40
C ALA A 33 22.26 -3.47 2.75
N SER A 34 21.47 -2.45 2.38
CA SER A 34 21.97 -1.14 2.01
C SER A 34 21.93 -0.22 3.24
N SER A 35 23.11 0.24 3.66
CA SER A 35 23.29 1.16 4.78
C SER A 35 23.09 2.62 4.33
N SER A 36 22.15 3.35 4.93
CA SER A 36 22.04 4.81 4.78
C SER A 36 22.15 5.54 6.13
N ARG A 37 23.37 6.04 6.34
CA ARG A 37 23.86 7.18 7.14
C ARG A 37 22.80 8.05 7.87
N THR A 38 22.84 8.02 9.21
CA THR A 38 22.07 8.89 10.12
C THR A 38 22.62 10.32 10.13
N THR A 39 21.78 11.32 9.82
CA THR A 39 22.06 12.73 10.12
C THR A 39 21.51 13.10 11.50
N ARG A 40 22.38 13.67 12.34
CA ARG A 40 22.12 14.08 13.73
C ARG A 40 21.12 15.24 13.77
N ALA A 41 19.95 15.03 14.37
CA ALA A 41 18.93 16.06 14.57
C ALA A 41 19.41 17.13 15.58
N THR A 42 19.33 18.40 15.19
CA THR A 42 19.54 19.57 16.04
C THR A 42 18.34 19.77 16.96
N SER A 43 18.58 19.96 18.26
CA SER A 43 17.51 20.15 19.26
C SER A 43 16.74 21.46 19.05
N PRO A 44 15.40 21.47 19.27
CA PRO A 44 14.59 22.69 19.18
C PRO A 44 14.96 23.73 20.26
N PRO A 45 14.78 25.05 19.99
CA PRO A 45 15.11 26.12 20.93
C PRO A 45 14.33 26.04 22.26
N ALA A 46 14.99 26.48 23.33
CA ALA A 46 14.65 26.27 24.75
C ALA A 46 13.24 26.73 25.20
N ARG A 47 12.49 27.48 24.38
CA ARG A 47 11.14 27.95 24.74
C ARG A 47 10.07 26.84 24.75
N TYR A 48 10.37 25.64 24.23
CA TYR A 48 9.46 24.49 24.24
C TYR A 48 9.69 23.48 25.38
N ALA A 49 10.68 23.68 26.25
CA ALA A 49 11.01 22.75 27.32
C ALA A 49 9.83 22.49 28.29
N GLN A 50 8.95 23.47 28.45
CA GLN A 50 7.78 23.38 29.34
C GLN A 50 6.63 22.53 28.78
N TYR A 51 6.62 22.27 27.46
CA TYR A 51 5.63 21.38 26.82
C TYR A 51 6.08 19.91 26.77
N ALA A 52 7.40 19.66 26.82
CA ALA A 52 7.96 18.30 26.74
C ALA A 52 7.58 17.43 27.95
N SER A 53 7.39 18.03 29.13
CA SER A 53 7.09 17.30 30.37
C SER A 53 5.63 16.83 30.51
N ARG A 54 4.68 17.35 29.69
CA ARG A 54 3.29 16.84 29.67
C ARG A 54 3.04 15.76 28.62
N LEU A 55 3.89 15.66 27.59
CA LEU A 55 3.75 14.65 26.54
C LEU A 55 4.34 13.29 26.93
N ALA A 56 5.15 13.22 27.99
CA ALA A 56 5.71 11.96 28.52
C ALA A 56 4.70 11.11 29.33
N GLY A 57 3.48 11.61 29.57
CA GLY A 57 2.55 11.00 30.53
C GLY A 57 1.24 10.42 29.98
N SER A 58 0.95 10.51 28.68
CA SER A 58 -0.35 10.07 28.13
C SER A 58 -0.22 9.03 27.02
N SER A 59 0.49 7.95 27.34
CA SER A 59 0.33 6.67 26.65
C SER A 59 -0.52 5.76 27.54
N ARG A 60 -1.85 5.91 27.47
CA ARG A 60 -2.86 4.93 27.87
C ARG A 60 -4.24 5.60 27.88
N LEU A 61 -4.97 5.54 26.75
CA LEU A 61 -6.41 5.23 26.70
C LEU A 61 -6.89 5.18 25.24
N GLY A 62 -7.08 3.96 24.73
CA GLY A 62 -8.05 3.58 23.70
C GLY A 62 -8.25 4.47 22.47
N ASP A 63 -7.28 4.52 21.56
CA ASP A 63 -7.60 4.83 20.16
C ASP A 63 -8.18 3.56 19.51
N ARG A 64 -9.51 3.44 19.49
CA ARG A 64 -10.23 2.37 18.78
C ARG A 64 -10.43 2.70 17.29
N ARG A 65 -9.69 3.65 16.72
CA ARG A 65 -9.76 3.94 15.28
C ARG A 65 -8.77 3.04 14.57
N GLY A 66 -9.28 2.25 13.62
CA GLY A 66 -8.44 1.53 12.67
C GLY A 66 -7.49 2.49 11.94
N PRO A 67 -6.43 1.95 11.31
CA PRO A 67 -5.44 2.76 10.60
C PRO A 67 -6.10 3.73 9.61
N ILE A 68 -5.52 4.92 9.47
CA ILE A 68 -5.99 5.91 8.49
C ILE A 68 -5.66 5.34 7.11
N MET A 69 -6.64 4.84 6.38
CA MET A 69 -6.39 4.35 5.03
C MET A 69 -6.16 5.52 4.05
N ALA A 70 -5.14 5.37 3.21
CA ALA A 70 -4.83 6.24 2.08
C ALA A 70 -4.83 5.42 0.79
N THR A 71 -5.45 5.94 -0.25
CA THR A 71 -5.45 5.30 -1.57
C THR A 71 -4.14 5.61 -2.29
N ARG A 72 -3.46 4.60 -2.80
CA ARG A 72 -2.30 4.70 -3.71
C ARG A 72 -2.60 3.96 -5.01
N HIS A 73 -2.00 4.38 -6.11
CA HIS A 73 -2.15 3.68 -7.38
C HIS A 73 -0.85 3.00 -7.80
N TYR A 74 -0.97 1.79 -8.36
CA TYR A 74 0.15 1.06 -8.94
C TYR A 74 -0.19 0.58 -10.35
N ILE A 75 0.85 0.40 -11.17
CA ILE A 75 0.66 -0.09 -12.53
C ILE A 75 0.48 -1.61 -12.53
N GLY A 76 -0.63 -2.08 -13.09
CA GLY A 76 -0.85 -3.47 -13.45
C GLY A 76 -0.73 -3.67 -14.96
N ILE A 77 -0.06 -4.73 -15.40
CA ILE A 77 0.01 -5.13 -16.80
C ILE A 77 -0.84 -6.38 -16.98
N ALA A 78 -1.91 -6.27 -17.75
CA ALA A 78 -2.79 -7.37 -18.10
C ALA A 78 -2.44 -7.91 -19.49
N ASP A 79 -2.14 -9.21 -19.62
CA ASP A 79 -1.85 -9.85 -20.90
C ASP A 79 -2.86 -10.96 -21.21
N GLN A 80 -3.38 -10.95 -22.42
CA GLN A 80 -4.41 -11.89 -22.86
C GLN A 80 -3.78 -13.18 -23.41
N HIS A 81 -4.18 -14.32 -22.85
CA HIS A 81 -3.77 -15.62 -23.37
C HIS A 81 -4.50 -16.00 -24.67
N VAL A 82 -3.91 -16.89 -25.46
CA VAL A 82 -4.45 -17.31 -26.77
C VAL A 82 -5.86 -17.87 -26.61
N LYS A 83 -6.81 -17.35 -27.41
CA LYS A 83 -8.28 -17.54 -27.41
C LYS A 83 -9.11 -16.62 -26.51
N GLY A 84 -8.52 -15.70 -25.76
CA GLY A 84 -9.26 -14.67 -25.03
C GLY A 84 -10.10 -15.18 -23.85
N GLU A 85 -9.87 -16.43 -23.45
CA GLU A 85 -10.55 -17.12 -22.35
C GLU A 85 -9.94 -16.77 -20.98
N SER A 86 -8.75 -16.17 -20.93
CA SER A 86 -8.11 -15.76 -19.68
C SER A 86 -7.11 -14.64 -19.86
N TRP A 87 -6.89 -13.91 -18.78
CA TRP A 87 -5.99 -12.78 -18.66
C TRP A 87 -5.03 -13.03 -17.51
N SER A 88 -3.74 -12.80 -17.73
CA SER A 88 -2.77 -12.70 -16.64
C SER A 88 -2.60 -11.24 -16.25
N ILE A 89 -2.44 -10.95 -14.96
CA ILE A 89 -2.21 -9.61 -14.43
C ILE A 89 -0.91 -9.66 -13.64
N THR A 90 0.06 -8.83 -13.98
CA THR A 90 1.34 -8.73 -13.29
C THR A 90 1.61 -7.29 -12.87
N PHE A 91 2.28 -7.10 -11.74
CA PHE A 91 2.65 -5.77 -11.24
C PHE A 91 4.17 -5.58 -11.31
N PRO A 92 4.70 -4.69 -12.19
CA PRO A 92 6.15 -4.48 -12.31
C PRO A 92 6.82 -4.03 -11.00
N GLN A 93 6.07 -3.29 -10.17
CA GLN A 93 6.52 -2.79 -8.86
C GLN A 93 6.49 -3.86 -7.77
N PHE A 94 5.79 -4.98 -7.97
CA PHE A 94 5.68 -6.10 -7.02
C PHE A 94 6.09 -7.41 -7.69
N PRO A 95 7.40 -7.67 -7.85
CA PRO A 95 7.89 -8.87 -8.51
C PRO A 95 7.40 -10.13 -7.80
N GLY A 96 6.73 -11.02 -8.53
CA GLY A 96 6.16 -12.26 -7.99
C GLY A 96 4.66 -12.20 -7.67
N VAL A 97 4.05 -11.02 -7.71
CA VAL A 97 2.59 -10.87 -7.62
C VAL A 97 1.99 -11.03 -9.01
N THR A 98 1.27 -12.12 -9.21
CA THR A 98 0.57 -12.41 -10.47
C THR A 98 -0.83 -12.92 -10.15
N SER A 99 -1.82 -12.43 -10.88
CA SER A 99 -3.22 -12.85 -10.78
C SER A 99 -3.75 -13.29 -12.15
N VAL A 100 -4.87 -14.00 -12.14
CA VAL A 100 -5.53 -14.47 -13.36
C VAL A 100 -7.00 -14.07 -13.33
N ALA A 101 -7.51 -13.56 -14.44
CA ALA A 101 -8.93 -13.27 -14.61
C ALA A 101 -9.51 -14.06 -15.80
N GLU A 102 -10.66 -14.69 -15.58
CA GLU A 102 -11.36 -15.50 -16.61
C GLU A 102 -11.99 -14.63 -17.72
N CYS A 103 -12.22 -13.36 -17.46
CA CYS A 103 -12.79 -12.44 -18.45
C CYS A 103 -12.37 -10.99 -18.17
N ALA A 104 -12.54 -10.13 -19.18
CA ALA A 104 -12.20 -8.70 -19.06
C ALA A 104 -12.98 -8.00 -17.93
N GLY A 105 -14.23 -8.37 -17.69
CA GLY A 105 -15.05 -7.80 -16.60
C GLY A 105 -14.56 -8.16 -15.20
N ALA A 106 -13.81 -9.25 -15.05
CA ALA A 106 -13.20 -9.63 -13.78
C ALA A 106 -11.82 -9.00 -13.55
N LEU A 107 -11.22 -8.39 -14.58
CA LEU A 107 -9.83 -7.95 -14.59
C LEU A 107 -9.51 -6.96 -13.47
N MET A 108 -10.29 -5.88 -13.34
CA MET A 108 -10.06 -4.87 -12.31
C MET A 108 -10.27 -5.41 -10.89
N ARG A 109 -11.24 -6.30 -10.70
CA ARG A 109 -11.48 -6.93 -9.39
C ARG A 109 -10.29 -7.81 -9.00
N GLN A 110 -9.87 -8.70 -9.89
CA GLN A 110 -8.73 -9.60 -9.64
C GLN A 110 -7.41 -8.85 -9.48
N ALA A 111 -7.25 -7.72 -10.17
CA ALA A 111 -6.09 -6.84 -9.99
C ALA A 111 -6.09 -6.19 -8.60
N LYS A 112 -7.23 -5.62 -8.17
CA LYS A 112 -7.37 -5.01 -6.84
C LYS A 112 -7.11 -6.02 -5.73
N ASP A 113 -7.72 -7.21 -5.81
CA ASP A 113 -7.59 -8.24 -4.79
C ASP A 113 -6.13 -8.70 -4.65
N ALA A 114 -5.45 -8.98 -5.77
CA ALA A 114 -4.05 -9.41 -5.75
C ALA A 114 -3.09 -8.33 -5.24
N LEU A 115 -3.33 -7.06 -5.61
CA LEU A 115 -2.52 -5.94 -5.13
C LEU A 115 -2.75 -5.69 -3.64
N ALA A 116 -3.99 -5.78 -3.16
CA ALA A 116 -4.32 -5.66 -1.74
C ALA A 116 -3.62 -6.74 -0.91
N THR A 117 -3.68 -8.01 -1.34
CA THR A 117 -2.97 -9.10 -0.66
C THR A 117 -1.46 -8.85 -0.59
N ALA A 118 -0.85 -8.42 -1.70
CA ALA A 118 0.59 -8.11 -1.72
C ALA A 118 0.97 -6.98 -0.78
N VAL A 119 0.16 -5.92 -0.72
CA VAL A 119 0.36 -4.79 0.20
C VAL A 119 0.18 -5.24 1.64
N GLU A 120 -0.87 -6.01 1.95
CA GLU A 120 -1.13 -6.53 3.29
C GLU A 120 0.03 -7.40 3.80
N ASP A 121 0.57 -8.28 2.94
CA ASP A 121 1.73 -9.12 3.26
C ASP A 121 2.98 -8.26 3.57
N MET A 122 3.26 -7.25 2.74
CA MET A 122 4.38 -6.32 2.96
C MET A 122 4.19 -5.49 4.25
N GLU A 123 2.98 -5.02 4.53
CA GLU A 123 2.67 -4.30 5.76
C GLU A 123 2.83 -5.20 7.00
N ALA A 124 2.39 -6.46 6.92
CA ALA A 124 2.53 -7.45 7.98
C ALA A 124 4.01 -7.76 8.30
N ASP A 125 4.84 -7.84 7.26
CA ASP A 125 6.29 -8.04 7.35
C ASP A 125 7.05 -6.74 7.67
N ARG A 126 6.35 -5.61 7.78
CA ARG A 126 6.91 -4.25 7.98
C ARG A 126 7.92 -3.85 6.90
N GLU A 127 7.71 -4.33 5.68
CA GLU A 127 8.48 -3.94 4.51
C GLU A 127 8.01 -2.57 3.99
N THR A 128 8.91 -1.87 3.30
CA THR A 128 8.58 -0.58 2.69
C THR A 128 7.86 -0.83 1.37
N LEU A 129 6.66 -0.29 1.21
CA LEU A 129 5.94 -0.36 -0.06
C LEU A 129 6.72 0.35 -1.18
N PRO A 130 6.66 -0.15 -2.42
CA PRO A 130 7.23 0.54 -3.57
C PRO A 130 6.66 1.96 -3.74
N LEU A 131 7.36 2.81 -4.52
CA LEU A 131 6.83 4.11 -4.93
C LEU A 131 5.53 3.89 -5.70
N SER A 132 4.49 4.67 -5.38
CA SER A 132 3.24 4.61 -6.12
C SER A 132 3.34 5.42 -7.41
N PHE A 133 2.34 5.29 -8.29
CA PHE A 133 2.29 5.99 -9.56
C PHE A 133 2.30 7.53 -9.39
N GLU A 134 1.74 8.03 -8.30
CA GLU A 134 1.77 9.45 -7.96
C GLU A 134 3.19 9.94 -7.61
N ASP A 135 4.02 9.05 -7.05
CA ASP A 135 5.40 9.35 -6.67
C ASP A 135 6.37 9.15 -7.84
N ASP A 136 6.11 8.14 -8.70
CA ASP A 136 6.92 7.80 -9.87
C ASP A 136 6.05 7.27 -11.02
N GLN A 137 5.95 8.05 -12.09
CA GLN A 137 5.16 7.72 -13.29
C GLN A 137 5.93 6.83 -14.28
N ASP A 138 7.26 6.79 -14.17
CA ASP A 138 8.14 6.12 -15.14
C ASP A 138 8.46 4.68 -14.70
N VAL A 139 7.43 3.90 -14.41
CA VAL A 139 7.59 2.49 -14.01
C VAL A 139 8.07 1.65 -15.20
N PRO A 140 9.28 1.06 -15.15
CA PRO A 140 9.84 0.33 -16.27
C PRO A 140 9.16 -1.04 -16.44
N TRP A 141 8.65 -1.32 -17.64
CA TRP A 141 8.19 -2.65 -18.04
C TRP A 141 8.51 -2.91 -19.51
N LYS A 142 8.76 -4.18 -19.87
CA LYS A 142 9.14 -4.57 -21.24
C LYS A 142 7.91 -5.02 -22.01
N ARG A 143 7.44 -4.22 -22.95
CA ARG A 143 6.31 -4.59 -23.83
C ARG A 143 6.53 -5.92 -24.56
N THR A 144 7.77 -6.21 -24.97
CA THR A 144 8.15 -7.45 -25.66
C THR A 144 8.01 -8.71 -24.81
N ALA A 145 7.85 -8.58 -23.48
CA ALA A 145 7.58 -9.71 -22.59
C ALA A 145 6.12 -10.18 -22.64
N PHE A 146 5.24 -9.42 -23.30
CA PHE A 146 3.79 -9.66 -23.33
C PHE A 146 3.30 -9.75 -24.77
N ARG A 147 2.22 -10.50 -24.98
CA ARG A 147 1.66 -10.72 -26.32
C ARG A 147 0.76 -9.57 -26.76
N ASN A 148 -0.17 -9.18 -25.89
CA ASN A 148 -1.08 -8.06 -26.08
C ASN A 148 -1.35 -7.36 -24.72
N PRO A 149 -0.39 -6.57 -24.22
CA PRO A 149 -0.49 -5.97 -22.91
C PRO A 149 -1.47 -4.79 -22.87
N HIS A 150 -2.32 -4.78 -21.84
CA HIS A 150 -3.15 -3.67 -21.42
C HIS A 150 -2.60 -3.12 -20.10
N VAL A 151 -2.43 -1.80 -20.02
CA VAL A 151 -1.98 -1.12 -18.81
C VAL A 151 -3.18 -0.72 -17.98
N LEU A 152 -3.15 -1.06 -16.69
CA LEU A 152 -4.16 -0.75 -15.69
C LEU A 152 -3.54 0.15 -14.62
N LEU A 153 -4.28 1.17 -14.20
CA LEU A 153 -3.97 1.93 -13.00
C LEU A 153 -4.83 1.37 -11.85
N VAL A 154 -4.22 0.65 -10.92
CA VAL A 154 -4.93 -0.14 -9.91
C VAL A 154 -4.83 0.56 -8.55
N PRO A 155 -5.96 0.99 -7.96
CA PRO A 155 -5.97 1.60 -6.62
C PRO A 155 -5.84 0.53 -5.55
N VAL A 156 -5.13 0.86 -4.46
CA VAL A 156 -5.05 0.06 -3.24
C VAL A 156 -5.07 0.98 -2.02
N GLU A 157 -5.80 0.56 -0.99
CA GLU A 157 -5.78 1.23 0.30
C GLU A 157 -4.58 0.75 1.11
N VAL A 158 -3.73 1.68 1.54
CA VAL A 158 -2.60 1.42 2.43
C VAL A 158 -2.86 2.05 3.78
N ALA A 159 -2.28 1.50 4.84
CA ALA A 159 -2.29 2.13 6.15
C ALA A 159 -1.46 3.44 6.12
N GLY A 160 -2.14 4.54 5.83
CA GLY A 160 -1.60 5.88 5.87
C GLY A 160 -1.22 6.32 7.28
N ARG A 161 -0.09 7.03 7.38
CA ARG A 161 0.31 7.72 8.60
C ARG A 161 -0.57 8.95 8.83
N ALA A 162 -0.99 9.17 10.08
CA ALA A 162 -1.61 10.42 10.49
C ALA A 162 -0.64 11.61 10.32
N VAL A 163 -1.00 12.56 9.45
CA VAL A 163 -0.30 13.84 9.29
C VAL A 163 -1.04 14.93 10.05
N ARG A 164 -0.33 15.71 10.87
CA ARG A 164 -0.90 16.88 11.55
C ARG A 164 -0.84 18.07 10.62
N VAL A 165 -1.98 18.73 10.43
CA VAL A 165 -2.12 19.94 9.61
C VAL A 165 -2.69 21.08 10.46
N ASN A 166 -2.34 22.32 10.13
CA ASN A 166 -2.94 23.52 10.69
C ASN A 166 -3.87 24.12 9.63
N VAL A 167 -5.13 24.38 10.01
CA VAL A 167 -6.15 24.91 9.11
C VAL A 167 -6.93 26.01 9.82
N SER A 168 -7.36 27.02 9.06
CA SER A 168 -8.31 28.04 9.52
C SER A 168 -9.73 27.59 9.18
N ILE A 169 -10.63 27.61 10.17
CA ILE A 169 -12.04 27.21 10.03
C ILE A 169 -12.89 28.31 10.67
N ASP A 170 -14.02 28.64 10.06
CA ASP A 170 -15.02 29.52 10.65
C ASP A 170 -15.43 29.03 12.06
N GLU A 171 -15.59 29.95 13.00
CA GLU A 171 -15.86 29.63 14.41
C GLU A 171 -17.22 28.93 14.57
N GLY A 172 -18.26 29.42 13.89
CA GLY A 172 -19.59 28.82 13.94
C GLY A 172 -19.62 27.41 13.35
N LEU A 173 -18.90 27.19 12.24
CA LEU A 173 -18.72 25.88 11.65
C LEU A 173 -17.95 24.93 12.58
N LEU A 174 -16.89 25.40 13.22
CA LEU A 174 -16.12 24.59 14.17
C LEU A 174 -16.98 24.14 15.36
N GLY A 175 -17.83 25.02 15.88
CA GLY A 175 -18.81 24.66 16.92
C GLY A 175 -19.75 23.54 16.48
N ARG A 176 -20.30 23.64 15.26
CA ARG A 176 -21.18 22.59 14.70
C ARG A 176 -20.45 21.26 14.51
N ILE A 177 -19.19 21.29 14.06
CA ILE A 177 -18.34 20.11 13.91
C ILE A 177 -18.15 19.41 15.27
N ASP A 178 -17.91 20.19 16.32
CA ASP A 178 -17.71 19.66 17.67
C ASP A 178 -18.94 18.95 18.22
N ASP A 179 -20.11 19.55 18.06
CA ASP A 179 -21.36 18.99 18.54
C ASP A 179 -21.68 17.68 17.84
N VAL A 180 -21.48 17.63 16.51
CA VAL A 180 -21.67 16.39 15.74
C VAL A 180 -20.66 15.34 16.15
N ALA A 181 -19.37 15.70 16.26
CA ALA A 181 -18.31 14.77 16.63
C ALA A 181 -18.57 14.13 18.01
N LYS A 182 -19.00 14.93 19.00
CA LYS A 182 -19.41 14.43 20.32
C LYS A 182 -20.59 13.47 20.23
N ARG A 183 -21.65 13.84 19.48
CA ARG A 183 -22.87 13.03 19.32
C ARG A 183 -22.58 11.65 18.73
N ILE A 184 -21.61 11.56 17.82
CA ILE A 184 -21.24 10.29 17.16
C ILE A 184 -20.01 9.60 17.79
N ASN A 185 -19.55 10.07 18.95
CA ASN A 185 -18.36 9.58 19.65
C ASN A 185 -17.10 9.49 18.74
N SER A 186 -16.88 10.55 17.94
CA SER A 186 -15.75 10.68 17.01
C SER A 186 -14.91 11.92 17.34
N SER A 187 -13.75 12.07 16.70
CA SER A 187 -12.94 13.29 16.81
C SER A 187 -13.27 14.25 15.68
N ARG A 188 -12.97 15.53 15.89
CA ARG A 188 -12.97 16.57 14.84
C ARG A 188 -12.23 16.09 13.59
N SER A 189 -11.00 15.60 13.75
CA SER A 189 -10.16 15.13 12.65
C SER A 189 -10.78 13.94 11.89
N ALA A 190 -11.41 13.01 12.58
CA ALA A 190 -12.04 11.84 11.94
C ALA A 190 -13.32 12.23 11.18
N LEU A 191 -14.12 13.15 11.74
CA LEU A 191 -15.30 13.69 11.05
C LEU A 191 -14.91 14.49 9.81
N LEU A 192 -13.90 15.36 9.91
CA LEU A 192 -13.36 16.12 8.80
C LEU A 192 -12.78 15.21 7.70
N ALA A 193 -11.99 14.20 8.08
CA ALA A 193 -11.46 13.23 7.13
C ALA A 193 -12.56 12.46 6.40
N ARG A 194 -13.62 12.04 7.11
CA ARG A 194 -14.79 11.40 6.48
C ARG A 194 -15.47 12.34 5.48
N GLY A 195 -15.70 13.61 5.84
CA GLY A 195 -16.28 14.60 4.93
C GLY A 195 -15.42 14.81 3.68
N ALA A 196 -14.10 14.94 3.85
CA ALA A 196 -13.17 15.09 2.74
C ALA A 196 -13.22 13.90 1.77
N ARG A 197 -13.25 12.65 2.28
CA ARG A 197 -13.37 11.45 1.43
C ARG A 197 -14.66 11.43 0.60
N LEU A 198 -15.79 11.83 1.19
CA LEU A 198 -17.06 11.90 0.47
C LEU A 198 -17.01 12.92 -0.67
N VAL A 199 -16.47 14.11 -0.40
CA VAL A 199 -16.31 15.16 -1.42
C VAL A 199 -15.35 14.71 -2.51
N ILE A 200 -14.19 14.15 -2.14
CA ILE A 200 -13.23 13.62 -3.13
C ILE A 200 -13.90 12.57 -4.01
N HIS A 201 -14.64 11.62 -3.43
CA HIS A 201 -15.35 10.60 -4.21
C HIS A 201 -16.36 11.21 -5.19
N GLU A 202 -17.13 12.21 -4.76
CA GLU A 202 -18.08 12.92 -5.61
C GLU A 202 -17.41 13.65 -6.78
N GLU A 203 -16.27 14.31 -6.52
CA GLU A 203 -15.52 15.07 -7.52
C GLU A 203 -14.70 14.17 -8.48
N THR A 204 -14.26 12.99 -8.01
CA THR A 204 -13.37 12.10 -8.79
C THR A 204 -14.13 10.99 -9.53
N GLY A 205 -15.41 10.75 -9.20
CA GLY A 205 -16.30 9.84 -9.94
C GLY A 205 -15.82 8.38 -10.04
N ALA A 206 -15.04 7.91 -9.07
CA ALA A 206 -14.41 6.58 -9.05
C ALA A 206 -15.03 5.64 -8.02
#